data_AF-T0Z6Q3-F1
#
_entry.id   AF-T0Z6Q3-F1
#
_cell.length_a   1.000
_cell.length_b   1.000
_cell.length_c   1.000
_cell.angle_alpha   90.00
_cell.angle_beta   90.00
_cell.angle_gamma   90.00
#
_symmetry.space_group_name_H-M   'P 1'
#
loop_
_entity.id
_entity.type
_entity.pdbx_description
1 polymer ?
#
loop_
_entity_poly.entity_id
_entity_poly.type
_entity_poly.pdbx_seq_one_letter_code
_entity_poly.pdbx_strand_id
1 'polypeptide(L)'
;MAPRNLRGGHAAHSARTTVDAYPGVSVQPEPDGVRIEAPQLSAPVLLGDLVERAADGRFLLAGRVGDLIEIAGKRASLADLTRRLLAIPGVEDAVIIQHEDADAGGVRRLAALVVAPSTSDAAVMAALRASFDPAFLPRPLKRVAALPRNALGKLPRAALLDLLRG
;
A
#
# COMPACT_ATOMS: atom_id res chain seq x y z
N MET A 1 13.76 18.06 35.98
CA MET A 1 12.33 18.30 36.20
C MET A 1 11.69 18.60 34.84
N ALA A 2 10.94 17.60 34.33
CA ALA A 2 10.03 17.50 33.17
C ALA A 2 10.22 18.31 31.85
N PRO A 3 10.17 17.64 30.68
CA PRO A 3 9.93 18.27 29.37
C PRO A 3 8.42 18.57 29.15
N ARG A 4 8.10 19.59 28.34
CA ARG A 4 6.71 19.99 28.06
C ARG A 4 6.40 20.01 26.55
N ASN A 5 5.74 18.93 26.13
CA ASN A 5 4.63 18.84 25.16
C ASN A 5 4.82 19.27 23.70
N LEU A 6 5.09 18.27 22.84
CA LEU A 6 4.62 18.25 21.44
C LEU A 6 3.16 17.79 21.43
N ARG A 7 2.25 18.66 20.96
CA ARG A 7 0.84 18.33 20.71
C ARG A 7 0.62 18.04 19.22
N GLY A 8 -0.19 17.01 18.95
CA GLY A 8 -1.11 17.01 17.82
C GLY A 8 -0.75 16.10 16.64
N GLY A 9 -0.59 14.80 16.89
CA GLY A 9 -0.65 13.80 15.81
C GLY A 9 -2.06 13.73 15.22
N HIS A 10 -2.23 14.15 13.97
CA HIS A 10 -3.40 13.82 13.16
C HIS A 10 -3.33 12.33 12.81
N ALA A 11 -3.97 11.50 13.62
CA ALA A 11 -4.19 10.10 13.29
C ALA A 11 -5.33 10.01 12.27
N ALA A 12 -4.99 9.97 10.98
CA ALA A 12 -5.91 9.53 9.95
C ALA A 12 -6.24 8.05 10.21
N HIS A 13 -7.45 7.80 10.73
CA HIS A 13 -7.93 6.46 11.09
C HIS A 13 -8.29 5.69 9.79
N SER A 14 -7.28 5.12 9.15
CA SER A 14 -7.47 4.13 8.09
C SER A 14 -7.85 2.81 8.77
N ALA A 15 -9.00 2.23 8.44
CA ALA A 15 -9.43 0.96 9.03
C ALA A 15 -8.37 -0.12 8.76
N ARG A 16 -7.59 -0.47 9.79
CA ARG A 16 -6.57 -1.52 9.71
C ARG A 16 -7.28 -2.87 9.74
N THR A 17 -7.03 -3.70 8.74
CA THR A 17 -7.55 -5.08 8.72
C THR A 17 -6.89 -5.86 9.85
N THR A 18 -7.71 -6.40 10.74
CA THR A 18 -7.31 -7.32 11.79
C THR A 18 -7.61 -8.75 11.35
N VAL A 19 -6.71 -9.68 11.64
CA VAL A 19 -6.86 -11.10 11.32
C VAL A 19 -6.56 -11.94 12.56
N ASP A 20 -7.35 -13.00 12.71
CA ASP A 20 -7.17 -14.02 13.74
C ASP A 20 -6.29 -15.16 13.21
N ALA A 21 -5.49 -15.77 14.08
CA ALA A 21 -4.84 -17.03 13.76
C ALA A 21 -5.86 -18.17 13.87
N TYR A 22 -5.83 -19.11 12.92
CA TYR A 22 -6.61 -20.34 13.04
C TYR A 22 -6.10 -21.19 14.22
N PRO A 23 -6.97 -22.00 14.85
CA PRO A 23 -6.56 -22.90 15.93
C PRO A 23 -5.39 -23.80 15.52
N GLY A 24 -4.36 -23.86 16.36
CA GLY A 24 -3.14 -24.63 16.09
C GLY A 24 -2.15 -23.97 15.13
N VAL A 25 -2.47 -22.79 14.57
CA VAL A 25 -1.55 -22.01 13.74
C VAL A 25 -0.77 -21.03 14.61
N SER A 26 0.55 -21.14 14.56
CA SER A 26 1.48 -20.18 15.16
C SER A 26 1.89 -19.14 14.12
N VAL A 27 1.81 -17.87 14.51
CA VAL A 27 2.09 -16.71 13.67
C VAL A 27 3.19 -15.89 14.34
N GLN A 28 4.36 -15.85 13.70
CA GLN A 28 5.54 -15.15 14.19
C GLN A 28 5.93 -14.06 13.18
N PRO A 29 5.73 -12.77 13.51
CA PRO A 29 6.19 -11.68 12.67
C PRO A 29 7.72 -11.70 12.53
N GLU A 30 8.24 -11.55 11.31
CA GLU A 30 9.66 -11.47 10.99
C GLU A 30 9.96 -10.18 10.20
N PRO A 31 11.22 -9.72 10.09
CA PRO A 31 11.55 -8.49 9.37
C PRO A 31 11.13 -8.48 7.89
N ASP A 32 11.12 -9.65 7.26
CA ASP A 32 10.83 -9.90 5.85
C ASP A 32 9.58 -10.76 5.63
N GLY A 33 8.68 -10.81 6.61
CA GLY A 33 7.37 -11.45 6.44
C GLY A 33 6.75 -11.93 7.74
N VAL A 34 6.06 -13.05 7.64
CA VAL A 34 5.47 -13.75 8.77
C VAL A 34 5.72 -15.23 8.64
N ARG A 35 6.39 -15.81 9.63
CA ARG A 35 6.57 -17.25 9.73
C ARG A 35 5.27 -17.87 10.25
N ILE A 36 4.73 -18.79 9.46
CA ILE A 36 3.55 -19.58 9.79
C ILE A 36 3.97 -21.02 10.06
N GLU A 37 3.59 -21.52 11.23
CA GLU A 37 3.68 -22.93 11.57
C GLU A 37 2.27 -23.45 11.80
N ALA A 38 1.92 -24.56 11.15
CA ALA A 38 0.58 -25.14 11.22
C ALA A 38 0.65 -26.67 11.08
N PRO A 39 -0.27 -27.43 11.69
CA PRO A 39 -0.27 -28.90 11.59
C PRO A 39 -0.38 -29.45 10.17
N GLN A 40 -0.95 -28.66 9.25
CA GLN A 40 -1.13 -29.04 7.84
C GLN A 40 0.12 -28.76 6.99
N LEU A 41 1.11 -28.04 7.52
CA LEU A 41 2.35 -27.73 6.82
C LEU A 41 3.43 -28.73 7.23
N SER A 42 4.15 -29.27 6.25
CA SER A 42 5.26 -30.19 6.49
C SER A 42 6.49 -29.52 7.12
N ALA A 43 6.55 -28.19 7.08
CA ALA A 43 7.58 -27.35 7.70
C ALA A 43 7.03 -25.91 7.87
N PRO A 44 7.66 -25.08 8.73
CA PRO A 44 7.36 -23.64 8.79
C PRO A 44 7.46 -22.98 7.41
N VAL A 45 6.52 -22.10 7.08
CA VAL A 45 6.49 -21.35 5.83
C VAL A 45 6.63 -19.86 6.12
N LEU A 46 7.54 -19.19 5.42
CA LEU A 46 7.65 -17.73 5.45
C LEU A 46 6.73 -17.14 4.38
N LEU A 47 5.68 -16.45 4.81
CA LEU A 47 4.83 -15.68 3.92
C LEU A 47 5.34 -14.25 3.84
N GLY A 48 5.32 -13.66 2.65
CA GLY A 48 5.72 -12.25 2.47
C GLY A 48 4.70 -11.23 2.97
N ASP A 49 3.77 -11.60 3.84
CA ASP A 49 2.84 -10.68 4.50
C ASP A 49 3.49 -10.12 5.77
N LEU A 50 3.36 -8.81 5.99
CA LEU A 50 3.85 -8.16 7.20
C LEU A 50 2.69 -7.96 8.15
N VAL A 51 2.88 -8.39 9.38
CA VAL A 51 1.85 -8.29 10.41
C VAL A 51 2.41 -7.70 11.70
N GLU A 52 1.60 -6.90 12.37
CA GLU A 52 1.89 -6.39 13.71
C GLU A 52 0.96 -7.05 14.72
N ARG A 53 1.46 -7.42 15.90
CA ARG A 53 0.59 -7.92 16.98
C ARG A 53 -0.23 -6.76 17.57
N ALA A 54 -1.54 -6.90 17.57
CA ALA A 54 -2.45 -6.02 18.28
C ALA A 54 -2.53 -6.38 19.77
N ALA A 55 -2.95 -5.41 20.59
CA ALA A 55 -3.07 -5.58 22.04
C ALA A 55 -4.13 -6.62 22.45
N ASP A 56 -5.10 -6.90 21.57
CA ASP A 56 -6.17 -7.88 21.77
C ASP A 56 -5.77 -9.30 21.34
N GLY A 57 -4.50 -9.51 20.97
CA GLY A 57 -3.98 -10.82 20.55
C GLY A 57 -4.17 -11.13 19.07
N ARG A 58 -4.85 -10.27 18.31
CA ARG A 58 -4.99 -10.39 16.86
C ARG A 58 -3.78 -9.82 16.13
N PHE A 59 -3.77 -9.95 14.81
CA PHE A 59 -2.71 -9.42 13.95
C PHE A 59 -3.25 -8.33 13.04
N LEU A 60 -2.55 -7.21 12.95
CA LEU A 60 -2.81 -6.15 11.99
C LEU A 60 -2.04 -6.44 10.71
N LEU A 61 -2.71 -6.49 9.57
CA LEU A 61 -2.03 -6.62 8.28
C LEU A 61 -1.38 -5.28 7.89
N ALA A 62 -0.06 -5.22 7.99
CA ALA A 62 0.76 -4.03 7.73
C ALA A 62 1.19 -3.90 6.25
N GLY A 63 1.01 -4.95 5.44
CA GLY A 63 1.28 -4.95 4.00
C GLY A 63 1.94 -6.24 3.56
N ARG A 64 2.65 -6.20 2.43
CA ARG A 64 3.51 -7.30 1.98
C ARG A 64 4.91 -6.78 1.73
N VAL A 65 5.91 -7.63 1.93
CA VAL A 65 7.33 -7.31 1.69
C VAL A 65 7.56 -6.85 0.26
N GLY A 66 6.97 -7.54 -0.73
CA GLY A 66 7.07 -7.15 -2.14
C GLY A 66 6.37 -5.84 -2.49
N ASP A 67 5.51 -5.32 -1.62
CA ASP A 67 4.71 -4.10 -1.84
C ASP A 67 5.20 -2.91 -0.98
N LEU A 68 6.20 -3.11 -0.12
CA LEU A 68 6.78 -2.03 0.66
C LEU A 68 7.77 -1.23 -0.17
N ILE A 69 7.66 0.09 -0.07
CA ILE A 69 8.58 1.03 -0.68
C ILE A 69 9.19 1.93 0.40
N GLU A 70 10.42 2.37 0.13
CA GLU A 70 11.09 3.40 0.90
C GLU A 70 11.40 4.59 -0.02
N ILE A 71 10.92 5.78 0.38
CA ILE A 71 11.16 7.03 -0.33
C ILE A 71 11.55 8.09 0.70
N ALA A 72 12.74 8.68 0.54
CA ALA A 72 13.27 9.71 1.45
C ALA A 72 13.24 9.30 2.94
N GLY A 73 13.62 8.06 3.24
CA GLY A 73 13.67 7.51 4.62
C GLY A 73 12.29 7.22 5.24
N LYS A 74 11.20 7.37 4.47
CA LYS A 74 9.85 7.00 4.89
C LYS A 74 9.45 5.71 4.21
N ARG A 75 8.71 4.86 4.92
CA ARG A 75 8.20 3.58 4.41
C ARG A 75 6.69 3.62 4.24
N ALA A 76 6.20 3.04 3.15
CA ALA A 76 4.77 2.85 2.90
C ALA A 76 4.51 1.59 2.09
N SER A 77 3.29 1.06 2.17
CA SER A 77 2.84 -0.04 1.31
C SER A 77 2.12 0.52 0.08
N LEU A 78 2.50 0.08 -1.12
CA LEU A 78 1.80 0.39 -2.36
C LEU A 78 0.33 -0.02 -2.30
N ALA A 79 0.04 -1.16 -1.67
CA ALA A 79 -1.33 -1.63 -1.46
C ALA A 79 -2.14 -0.68 -0.57
N ASP A 80 -1.54 -0.17 0.51
CA ASP A 80 -2.21 0.80 1.39
C ASP A 80 -2.46 2.13 0.69
N LEU A 81 -1.46 2.67 -0.01
CA LEU A 81 -1.61 3.88 -0.80
C LEU A 81 -2.70 3.70 -1.87
N THR A 82 -2.72 2.54 -2.55
CA THR A 82 -3.76 2.21 -3.53
C THR A 82 -5.16 2.17 -2.91
N ARG A 83 -5.32 1.55 -1.71
CA ARG A 83 -6.61 1.54 -1.00
C ARG A 83 -7.10 2.95 -0.67
N ARG A 84 -6.21 3.84 -0.24
CA ARG A 84 -6.59 5.23 0.06
C ARG A 84 -7.00 6.01 -1.20
N LEU A 85 -6.33 5.76 -2.32
CA LEU A 85 -6.74 6.32 -3.62
C LEU A 85 -8.13 5.79 -4.03
N LEU A 86 -8.39 4.49 -3.88
CA LEU A 86 -9.70 3.88 -4.14
C LEU A 86 -10.81 4.42 -3.23
N ALA A 87 -10.46 4.92 -2.04
CA ALA A 87 -11.44 5.49 -1.11
C ALA A 87 -11.88 6.92 -1.48
N ILE A 88 -11.27 7.53 -2.50
CA ILE A 88 -11.65 8.88 -2.97
C ILE A 88 -12.98 8.78 -3.74
N PRO A 89 -14.01 9.58 -3.38
CA PRO A 89 -15.29 9.57 -4.09
C PRO A 89 -15.13 9.77 -5.60
N GLY A 90 -15.79 8.92 -6.38
CA GLY A 90 -15.76 8.94 -7.84
C GLY A 90 -14.54 8.27 -8.49
N VAL A 91 -13.62 7.70 -7.70
CA VAL A 91 -12.65 6.71 -8.17
C VAL A 91 -13.30 5.33 -8.17
N GLU A 92 -13.35 4.69 -9.34
CA GLU A 92 -13.99 3.38 -9.54
C GLU A 92 -12.97 2.24 -9.52
N ASP A 93 -11.77 2.46 -10.05
CA ASP A 93 -10.64 1.53 -9.98
C ASP A 93 -9.32 2.32 -9.99
N ALA A 94 -8.28 1.82 -9.35
CA ALA A 94 -7.00 2.50 -9.27
C ALA A 94 -5.86 1.58 -8.83
N VAL A 95 -4.63 1.98 -9.19
CA VAL A 95 -3.40 1.37 -8.67
C VAL A 95 -2.29 2.41 -8.55
N ILE A 96 -1.55 2.35 -7.45
CA ILE A 96 -0.29 3.07 -7.27
C ILE A 96 0.86 2.11 -7.50
N ILE A 97 1.79 2.50 -8.36
CA ILE A 97 2.99 1.73 -8.68
C ILE A 97 4.23 2.60 -8.56
N GLN A 98 5.35 1.97 -8.20
CA GLN A 98 6.65 2.62 -8.24
C GLN A 98 7.28 2.45 -9.62
N HIS A 99 7.79 3.55 -10.18
CA HIS A 99 8.60 3.53 -11.41
C HIS A 99 9.85 2.66 -11.21
N GLU A 100 10.26 1.98 -12.28
CA GLU A 100 11.50 1.20 -12.28
C GLU A 100 12.72 2.12 -12.34
N ASP A 101 12.61 3.18 -13.13
CA ASP A 101 13.65 4.19 -13.28
C ASP A 101 13.63 5.16 -12.10
N ALA A 102 14.81 5.37 -11.54
CA ALA A 102 15.06 6.46 -10.63
C ALA A 102 15.16 7.78 -11.43
N ASP A 103 14.71 8.88 -10.84
CA ASP A 103 15.01 10.20 -11.41
C ASP A 103 16.51 10.53 -11.30
N ALA A 104 16.91 11.69 -11.81
CA ALA A 104 18.31 12.15 -11.77
C ALA A 104 18.91 12.20 -10.35
N GLY A 105 18.08 12.18 -9.30
CA GLY A 105 18.49 12.12 -7.90
C GLY A 105 18.50 10.72 -7.29
N GLY A 106 18.31 9.67 -8.10
CA GLY A 106 18.26 8.28 -7.62
C GLY A 106 16.93 7.91 -6.95
N VAL A 107 15.90 8.76 -7.02
CA VAL A 107 14.62 8.52 -6.36
C VAL A 107 13.63 7.89 -7.33
N ARG A 108 13.16 6.68 -7.03
CA ARG A 108 12.08 6.03 -7.77
C ARG A 108 10.75 6.63 -7.37
N ARG A 109 10.17 7.42 -8.27
CA ARG A 109 8.89 8.11 -8.05
C ARG A 109 7.71 7.14 -8.15
N LEU A 110 6.63 7.49 -7.46
CA LEU A 110 5.35 6.81 -7.59
C LEU A 110 4.57 7.36 -8.77
N ALA A 111 3.77 6.51 -9.40
CA ALA A 111 2.72 6.90 -10.32
C ALA A 111 1.40 6.28 -9.91
N ALA A 112 0.30 6.90 -10.34
CA ALA A 112 -1.05 6.40 -10.16
C ALA A 112 -1.74 6.24 -11.51
N LEU A 113 -2.37 5.09 -11.72
CA LEU A 113 -3.35 4.88 -12.78
C LEU A 113 -4.73 4.88 -12.15
N VAL A 114 -5.67 5.64 -12.72
CA VAL A 114 -7.01 5.84 -12.15
C VAL A 114 -8.11 5.71 -13.19
N VAL A 115 -9.19 5.02 -12.84
CA VAL A 115 -10.48 5.01 -13.54
C VAL A 115 -11.44 5.82 -12.67
N ALA A 116 -11.79 7.03 -13.13
CA ALA A 116 -12.63 7.96 -12.38
C ALA A 116 -13.48 8.83 -13.33
N PRO A 117 -14.46 8.25 -14.04
CA PRO A 117 -15.19 8.95 -15.10
C PRO A 117 -16.00 10.15 -14.59
N SER A 118 -16.40 10.15 -13.31
CA SER A 118 -17.28 11.15 -12.70
C SER A 118 -16.54 12.20 -11.85
N THR A 119 -15.21 12.12 -11.72
CA THR A 119 -14.39 13.04 -10.90
C THR A 119 -13.23 13.57 -11.71
N SER A 120 -12.71 14.77 -11.41
CA SER A 120 -11.57 15.36 -12.13
C SER A 120 -10.22 14.95 -11.54
N ASP A 121 -9.16 14.92 -12.35
CA ASP A 121 -7.80 14.60 -11.88
C ASP A 121 -7.33 15.58 -10.79
N ALA A 122 -7.74 16.85 -10.89
CA ALA A 122 -7.45 17.87 -9.89
C ALA A 122 -8.09 17.56 -8.54
N ALA A 123 -9.35 17.08 -8.53
CA ALA A 123 -10.04 16.70 -7.31
C ALA A 123 -9.41 15.47 -6.65
N VAL A 124 -9.05 14.45 -7.43
CA VAL A 124 -8.32 13.27 -6.93
C VAL A 124 -6.99 13.69 -6.31
N MET A 125 -6.20 14.50 -7.03
CA MET A 125 -4.92 15.00 -6.52
C MET A 125 -5.07 15.88 -5.28
N ALA A 126 -6.14 16.66 -5.14
CA ALA A 126 -6.41 17.45 -3.95
C ALA A 126 -6.71 16.54 -2.74
N ALA A 127 -7.54 15.51 -2.92
CA ALA A 127 -7.85 14.53 -1.86
C ALA A 127 -6.61 13.73 -1.43
N LEU A 128 -5.74 13.36 -2.38
CA LEU A 128 -4.45 12.73 -2.07
C LEU A 128 -3.55 13.67 -1.25
N ARG A 129 -3.41 14.94 -1.64
CA ARG A 129 -2.59 15.92 -0.88
C ARG A 129 -3.06 16.12 0.56
N ALA A 130 -4.37 15.96 0.82
CA ALA A 130 -4.92 16.07 2.17
C ALA A 130 -4.64 14.85 3.05
N SER A 131 -4.34 13.68 2.47
CA SER A 131 -4.28 12.39 3.19
C SER A 131 -2.95 11.65 3.07
N PHE A 132 -2.08 12.05 2.15
CA PHE A 132 -0.78 11.42 1.88
C PHE A 132 0.36 12.26 2.43
N ASP A 133 1.43 11.59 2.86
CA ASP A 133 2.71 12.26 3.00
C ASP A 133 3.18 12.78 1.62
N PRO A 134 3.70 14.02 1.52
CA PRO A 134 4.20 14.55 0.26
C PRO A 134 5.23 13.66 -0.46
N ALA A 135 6.01 12.87 0.28
CA ALA A 135 6.98 11.93 -0.28
C ALA A 135 6.33 10.79 -1.08
N PHE A 136 5.08 10.46 -0.79
CA PHE A 136 4.32 9.39 -1.45
C PHE A 136 3.26 9.90 -2.43
N LEU A 137 3.22 11.20 -2.71
CA LEU A 137 2.30 11.73 -3.71
C LEU A 137 2.68 11.22 -5.10
N PRO A 138 1.78 10.50 -5.81
CA PRO A 138 2.08 9.96 -7.13
C PRO A 138 2.24 11.08 -8.16
N ARG A 139 3.27 10.94 -9.01
CA ARG A 139 3.57 11.79 -10.16
C ARG A 139 4.16 10.92 -11.29
N PRO A 140 3.42 10.66 -12.37
CA PRO A 140 2.11 11.23 -12.71
C PRO A 140 0.92 10.55 -11.99
N LEU A 141 -0.22 11.24 -11.99
CA LEU A 141 -1.54 10.61 -11.90
C LEU A 141 -2.11 10.59 -13.32
N LYS A 142 -2.36 9.39 -13.86
CA LYS A 142 -2.84 9.20 -15.22
C LYS A 142 -4.20 8.52 -15.21
N ARG A 143 -5.16 9.17 -15.85
CA ARG A 143 -6.49 8.60 -16.09
C ARG A 143 -6.45 7.58 -17.22
N VAL A 144 -7.11 6.44 -17.01
CA VAL A 144 -7.28 5.39 -18.01
C VAL A 144 -8.74 4.94 -18.07
N ALA A 145 -9.14 4.33 -19.18
CA ALA A 145 -10.50 3.82 -19.34
C ALA A 145 -10.75 2.57 -18.49
N ALA A 146 -9.74 1.71 -18.33
CA ALA A 146 -9.79 0.51 -17.51
C ALA A 146 -8.37 0.05 -17.12
N LEU A 147 -8.24 -0.68 -16.01
CA LEU A 147 -6.99 -1.32 -15.64
C LEU A 147 -6.88 -2.74 -16.24
N PRO A 148 -5.70 -3.13 -16.77
CA PRO A 148 -5.51 -4.42 -17.39
C PRO A 148 -5.40 -5.49 -16.32
N ARG A 149 -6.29 -6.47 -16.34
CA ARG A 149 -6.27 -7.62 -15.43
C ARG A 149 -6.06 -8.92 -16.21
N ASN A 150 -5.27 -9.83 -15.68
CA ASN A 150 -5.14 -11.18 -16.24
C ASN A 150 -6.37 -12.04 -15.87
N ALA A 151 -6.41 -13.30 -16.33
CA ALA A 151 -7.51 -14.23 -16.06
C ALA A 151 -7.77 -14.48 -14.56
N LEU A 152 -6.79 -14.19 -13.69
CA LEU A 152 -6.89 -14.32 -12.23
C LEU A 152 -7.24 -12.98 -11.55
N GLY A 153 -7.63 -11.95 -12.31
CA GLY A 153 -7.95 -10.62 -11.81
C GLY A 153 -6.74 -9.77 -11.38
N LYS A 154 -5.51 -10.28 -11.54
CA LYS A 154 -4.28 -9.59 -11.14
C LYS A 154 -3.89 -8.55 -12.18
N LEU A 155 -3.28 -7.46 -11.73
CA LEU A 155 -2.73 -6.41 -12.58
C LEU A 155 -1.30 -6.80 -13.01
N PRO A 156 -1.07 -7.24 -14.25
CA PRO A 156 0.27 -7.61 -14.69
C PRO A 156 1.12 -6.34 -14.81
N ARG A 157 2.26 -6.32 -14.10
CA ARG A 157 3.13 -5.13 -13.99
C ARG A 157 3.51 -4.53 -15.34
N ALA A 158 3.89 -5.36 -16.32
CA ALA A 158 4.27 -4.90 -17.65
C ALA A 158 3.16 -4.07 -18.32
N ALA A 159 1.91 -4.52 -18.25
CA ALA A 159 0.78 -3.80 -18.85
C ALA A 159 0.50 -2.46 -18.14
N LEU A 160 0.74 -2.37 -16.84
CA LEU A 160 0.65 -1.09 -16.12
C LEU A 160 1.73 -0.11 -16.56
N LEU A 161 2.95 -0.60 -16.77
CA LEU A 161 4.06 0.24 -17.26
C LEU A 161 3.80 0.73 -18.69
N ASP A 162 3.20 -0.10 -19.55
CA ASP A 162 2.77 0.32 -20.88
C ASP A 162 1.76 1.46 -20.82
N LEU A 163 0.78 1.37 -19.93
CA LEU A 163 -0.19 2.45 -19.71
C LEU A 163 0.46 3.74 -19.22
N LEU A 164 1.57 3.70 -18.49
CA LEU A 164 2.29 4.91 -18.08
C LEU A 164 3.15 5.53 -19.19
N ARG A 165 3.57 4.74 -20.18
CA ARG A 165 4.42 5.18 -21.30
C ARG A 165 3.65 5.84 -22.44
N GLY A 166 2.42 5.38 -22.70
CA GLY A 166 1.50 6.05 -23.63
C GLY A 166 0.92 7.32 -23.04
#